data_AF-A0A1S2IPD2-F1
#
_entry.id   AF-A0A1S2IPD2-F1
#
_cell.length_a   1.000
_cell.length_b   1.000
_cell.length_c   1.000
_cell.angle_alpha   90.00
_cell.angle_beta   90.00
_cell.angle_gamma   90.00
#
_symmetry.space_group_name_H-M   'P 1'
#
loop_
_entity.id
_entity.type
_entity.pdbx_description
1 polymer ?
#
loop_
_entity_poly.entity_id
_entity_poly.type
_entity_poly.pdbx_seq_one_letter_code
_entity_poly.pdbx_strand_id
1 'polypeptide(L)' 'MTDSPWAVVSPRVTLTERFDDEADRQRVSLVLAAPILGTLYRYEGAFRYAIAPGQDGENDG' A
#
# COMPACT_ATOMS: atom_id res chain seq x y z
N MET A 1 -22.39 14.07 -15.75
CA MET A 1 -21.35 13.20 -15.15
C MET A 1 -20.32 12.97 -16.24
N THR A 2 -19.11 13.54 -16.29
CA THR A 2 -18.31 14.34 -15.34
C THR A 2 -17.34 15.13 -16.23
N ASP A 3 -17.50 16.45 -16.32
CA ASP A 3 -16.58 17.32 -17.09
C ASP A 3 -15.77 18.16 -16.09
N SER A 4 -15.02 17.49 -15.22
CA SER A 4 -14.12 18.17 -14.30
C SER A 4 -12.74 18.19 -14.94
N PRO A 5 -12.17 19.37 -15.24
CA PRO A 5 -10.83 19.48 -15.83
C PRO A 5 -9.74 18.86 -14.92
N TRP A 6 -10.05 18.66 -13.65
CA TRP A 6 -9.16 17.99 -12.71
C TRP A 6 -9.04 16.49 -12.96
N ALA A 7 -9.97 15.86 -13.68
CA ALA A 7 -9.94 14.41 -13.91
C ALA A 7 -8.67 13.93 -14.63
N VAL A 8 -8.07 14.77 -15.49
CA VAL A 8 -6.87 14.41 -16.25
C VAL A 8 -5.56 14.53 -15.47
N VAL A 9 -5.56 15.32 -14.40
CA VAL A 9 -4.41 15.49 -13.50
C VAL A 9 -4.61 14.81 -12.15
N SER A 10 -5.82 14.31 -11.87
CA SER A 10 -6.14 13.60 -10.63
C SER A 10 -5.41 12.26 -10.59
N PRO A 11 -4.47 12.06 -9.64
CA PRO A 11 -3.78 10.79 -9.49
C PRO A 11 -4.73 9.69 -9.00
N ARG A 12 -4.49 8.47 -9.46
CA ARG A 12 -5.10 7.25 -8.95
C ARG A 12 -4.05 6.44 -8.20
N VAL A 13 -4.45 5.89 -7.07
CA VAL A 13 -3.67 4.93 -6.30
C VAL A 13 -4.19 3.53 -6.64
N THR A 14 -3.28 2.64 -6.99
CA THR A 14 -3.53 1.20 -7.08
C THR A 14 -2.65 0.51 -6.04
N LEU A 15 -3.29 -0.16 -5.08
CA LEU A 15 -2.64 -0.99 -4.07
C LEU A 15 -2.97 -2.45 -4.37
N THR A 16 -1.95 -3.28 -4.53
CA THR A 16 -2.09 -4.72 -4.67
C THR A 16 -1.37 -5.42 -3.53
N GLU A 17 -2.12 -6.20 -2.78
CA GLU A 17 -1.61 -7.02 -1.70
C GLU A 17 -1.81 -8.49 -2.06
N ARG A 18 -0.76 -9.29 -1.89
CA ARG A 18 -0.82 -10.75 -2.09
C ARG A 18 0.05 -11.45 -1.07
N PHE A 19 -0.40 -12.60 -0.61
CA PHE A 19 0.47 -13.50 0.12
C PHE A 19 1.32 -14.31 -0.88
N ASP A 20 2.58 -14.53 -0.53
CA ASP A 20 3.56 -15.31 -1.27
C ASP A 20 3.87 -16.53 -0.41
N ASP A 21 3.17 -17.65 -0.69
CA ASP A 21 3.24 -18.87 0.12
C ASP A 21 4.65 -19.50 0.13
N GLU A 22 5.38 -19.38 -0.97
CA GLU A 22 6.75 -19.93 -1.08
C GLU A 22 7.73 -19.14 -0.22
N ALA A 23 7.58 -17.81 -0.18
CA ALA A 23 8.45 -16.95 0.61
C ALA A 23 7.99 -16.76 2.06
N ASP A 24 6.77 -17.18 2.42
CA ASP A 24 6.11 -16.88 3.69
C ASP A 24 6.12 -15.36 3.98
N ARG A 25 5.65 -14.56 3.01
CA ARG A 25 5.64 -13.09 3.09
C ARG A 25 4.36 -12.50 2.50
N GLN A 26 3.90 -11.43 3.13
CA GLN A 26 2.94 -10.52 2.52
C GLN A 26 3.68 -9.57 1.58
N ARG A 27 3.31 -9.57 0.30
CA ARG A 27 3.82 -8.66 -0.74
C ARG A 27 2.86 -7.49 -0.92
N VAL A 28 3.42 -6.32 -1.11
CA VAL A 28 2.68 -5.08 -1.37
C VAL A 28 3.29 -4.36 -2.57
N SER A 29 2.44 -3.95 -3.50
CA SER A 29 2.78 -3.07 -4.61
C SER A 29 1.84 -1.87 -4.62
N LEU A 30 2.42 -0.67 -4.68
CA LEU A 30 1.67 0.58 -4.79
C LEU A 30 2.12 1.33 -6.02
N VAL A 31 1.15 1.75 -6.82
CA VAL A 31 1.35 2.63 -7.98
C VAL A 31 0.48 3.87 -7.80
N LEU A 32 1.12 5.04 -7.83
CA LEU A 32 0.44 6.32 -7.93
C LEU A 32 0.65 6.85 -9.35
N ALA A 33 -0.42 6.99 -10.12
CA ALA A 33 -0.34 7.46 -11.50
C ALA A 33 -1.46 8.45 -11.83
N ALA A 34 -1.14 9.52 -12.56
CA ALA A 34 -2.13 10.41 -13.14
C ALA A 34 -2.25 10.15 -14.66
N PRO A 35 -3.43 10.33 -15.27
CA PRO A 35 -3.67 10.00 -16.68
C PRO A 35 -2.68 10.64 -17.66
N ILE A 36 -2.33 11.92 -17.47
CA ILE A 36 -1.42 12.65 -18.37
C ILE A 36 0.03 12.66 -17.86
N LEU A 37 0.24 12.72 -16.55
CA LEU A 37 1.58 12.81 -15.97
C LEU A 37 2.28 11.44 -15.88
N GLY A 38 1.54 10.35 -16.09
CA GLY A 38 2.06 9.00 -15.94
C GLY A 38 2.26 8.61 -14.48
N THR A 39 3.21 7.72 -14.22
CA THR A 39 3.50 7.22 -12.87
C THR A 39 4.31 8.25 -12.08
N LEU A 40 3.72 8.71 -10.97
CA LEU A 40 4.32 9.69 -10.07
C LEU A 40 5.16 9.01 -9.00
N TYR A 41 4.71 7.83 -8.55
CA TYR A 41 5.40 7.08 -7.51
C TYR A 41 5.14 5.59 -7.64
N ARG A 42 6.16 4.79 -7.29
CA ARG A 42 6.08 3.34 -7.15
C ARG A 42 6.72 2.93 -5.86
N TYR A 43 6.08 1.97 -5.21
CA TYR A 43 6.64 1.28 -4.06
C TYR A 43 6.38 -0.22 -4.18
N GLU A 44 7.39 -1.00 -3.84
CA GLU A 44 7.32 -2.45 -3.73
C GLU A 44 7.93 -2.84 -2.39
N GLY A 45 7.23 -3.68 -1.65
CA GLY A 45 7.64 -4.09 -0.32
C GLY A 45 7.17 -5.49 0.02
N ALA A 46 7.80 -6.06 1.04
CA ALA A 46 7.37 -7.31 1.64
C ALA A 46 7.53 -7.24 3.16
N PHE A 47 6.59 -7.83 3.89
CA PHE A 47 6.67 -7.99 5.34
C PHE A 47 6.21 -9.38 5.75
N ARG A 48 6.59 -9.80 6.96
CA ARG A 48 6.04 -11.02 7.57
C ARG A 48 4.94 -10.59 8.54
N TYR A 49 3.77 -11.18 8.42
CA TYR A 49 2.71 -11.00 9.40
C TYR A 49 3.02 -11.85 10.62
N ALA A 50 3.09 -11.22 11.80
CA ALA A 50 3.21 -11.92 13.07
C ALA A 50 2.23 -11.29 14.05
N ILE A 51 1.43 -12.13 14.71
CA ILE A 51 0.66 -11.69 15.88
C ILE A 51 1.65 -11.64 17.05
N ALA A 52 2.12 -10.44 17.38
CA ALA A 52 2.92 -10.23 18.58
C ALA A 52 1.98 -10.10 19.79
N PRO A 53 2.34 -10.64 20.97
CA PRO A 53 1.66 -10.27 22.20
C PRO A 53 1.77 -8.74 22.37
N GLY A 54 0.65 -8.09 22.70
CA GLY A 54 0.61 -6.65 22.96
C GLY A 54 1.62 -6.33 24.06
N GLN A 55 2.45 -5.31 23.85
CA GLN A 55 3.22 -4.70 24.93
C GLN A 55 2.25 -3.83 25.75
N ASP A 56 1.27 -4.47 26.36
CA ASP A 56 0.39 -3.85 27.32
C ASP A 56 1.25 -3.72 28.57
N GLY A 57 1.74 -2.49 28.78
CA GLY A 57 2.80 -2.18 29.73
C GLY A 57 2.65 -2.91 31.06
N GLU A 58 3.64 -3.73 31.36
CA GLU A 58 3.92 -4.20 32.71
C GLU A 58 4.32 -2.97 33.55
N ASN A 59 3.32 -2.29 34.10
CA ASN A 59 3.44 -1.61 35.38
C ASN A 59 3.11 -2.66 36.44
N ASP A 60 4.08 -3.53 36.73
CA ASP A 60 4.11 -4.27 37.99
C ASP A 60 4.73 -3.34 39.04
N GLY A 61 3.90 -2.93 40.02
CA GLY A 61 4.34 -2.27 41.28
C GLY A 61 4.16 -0.77 41.38
#